data_AF-A0A2W5TN79-F1
#
_entry.id   AF-A0A2W5TN79-F1
#
_cell.length_a   1.000
_cell.length_b   1.000
_cell.length_c   1.000
_cell.angle_alpha   90.00
_cell.angle_beta   90.00
_cell.angle_gamma   90.00
#
_symmetry.space_group_name_H-M   'P 1'
#
loop_
_entity.id
_entity.type
_entity.pdbx_description
1 polymer ?
#
loop_
_entity_poly.entity_id
_entity_poly.type
_entity_poly.pdbx_seq_one_letter_code
_entity_poly.pdbx_strand_id
1 'polypeptide(L)'
;MWAGRWKGGRYAQNAEGRRVYWIEKMLDRKRYAIRLETHDEDLALGELVRFLADPIAYTRPAKPDPSREPLHITPKLVAEYLDSIRHTVLDHRRARLAYLTAWAKCGLDLREATPADWRRELDGFEGGHRGRVEALNAFGNWLVPDRLDRWKMVENPHGTKTTRAPQEAYSLEQLRTAFARLPAGGVRDVFVVRAATGLHHTEVEQLVNAPVLTGPLPEKGVAIRRLEGSHEIAGVIQIKHKSRKRHRQSVDAFTLAAVLRLREHVPDRVTMWEALNPLVPSNLRHTFITLAGEVGTLITYRAAGVDRSRIAQAVGHRAGSTMTADRYDKLQVPAMIALPLDFHDGSQVCQPIERSTG
;
A
#
# COMPACT_ATOMS: atom_id res chain seq x y z
N MET A 1 16.06 -31.01 35.84
CA MET A 1 16.56 -31.63 34.59
C MET A 1 16.25 -30.68 33.44
N TRP A 2 17.17 -30.47 32.49
CA TRP A 2 16.90 -29.62 31.33
C TRP A 2 15.93 -30.33 30.39
N ALA A 3 14.91 -29.63 29.91
CA ALA A 3 13.89 -30.17 29.02
C ALA A 3 14.25 -29.96 27.54
N GLY A 4 15.08 -28.96 27.21
CA GLY A 4 15.54 -28.74 25.84
C GLY A 4 16.43 -27.50 25.66
N ARG A 5 16.66 -27.15 24.39
CA ARG A 5 17.42 -25.97 23.95
C ARG A 5 16.54 -25.02 23.15
N TRP A 6 16.89 -23.74 23.17
CA TRP A 6 16.27 -22.66 22.38
C TRP A 6 17.36 -21.68 21.93
N LYS A 7 17.02 -20.69 21.08
CA LYS A 7 18.01 -19.77 20.47
C LYS A 7 18.92 -19.05 21.49
N GLY A 8 18.37 -18.74 22.66
CA GLY A 8 19.07 -18.06 23.75
C GLY A 8 19.88 -18.97 24.68
N GLY A 9 19.67 -20.29 24.66
CA GLY A 9 20.32 -21.22 25.59
C GLY A 9 19.51 -22.50 25.83
N ARG A 10 19.12 -22.74 27.08
CA ARG A 10 18.39 -23.94 27.51
C ARG A 10 17.06 -23.58 28.17
N TYR A 11 16.13 -24.53 28.21
CA TYR A 11 14.92 -24.40 29.00
C TYR A 11 14.66 -25.66 29.82
N ALA A 12 13.99 -25.48 30.96
CA ALA A 12 13.51 -26.56 31.82
C ALA A 12 11.97 -26.53 31.87
N GLN A 13 11.35 -27.59 32.37
CA GLN A 13 9.94 -27.55 32.78
C GLN A 13 9.87 -27.34 34.29
N ASN A 14 8.95 -26.50 34.75
CA ASN A 14 8.65 -26.35 36.18
C ASN A 14 7.71 -27.48 36.67
N ALA A 15 7.36 -27.48 37.95
CA ALA A 15 6.45 -28.47 38.55
C ALA A 15 5.05 -28.50 37.91
N GLU A 16 4.66 -27.43 37.20
CA GLU A 16 3.38 -27.29 36.49
C GLU A 16 3.49 -27.64 34.99
N GLY A 17 4.65 -28.16 34.54
CA GLY A 17 4.90 -28.50 33.13
C GLY A 17 5.19 -27.30 32.21
N ARG A 18 5.25 -26.07 32.74
CA ARG A 18 5.54 -24.86 31.96
C ARG A 18 7.03 -24.72 31.69
N ARG A 19 7.37 -24.24 30.49
CA ARG A 19 8.76 -24.00 30.09
C ARG A 19 9.33 -22.81 30.86
N VAL A 20 10.58 -22.91 31.30
CA VAL A 20 11.34 -21.84 31.95
C VAL A 20 12.62 -21.67 31.18
N TYR A 21 12.76 -20.55 30.47
CA TYR A 21 13.88 -20.29 29.58
C TYR A 21 15.07 -19.69 30.34
N TRP A 22 16.27 -20.05 29.90
CA TRP A 22 17.53 -19.51 30.38
C TRP A 22 18.35 -19.01 29.21
N ILE A 23 18.81 -17.76 29.30
CA ILE A 23 19.85 -17.24 28.41
C ILE A 23 21.17 -17.81 28.89
N GLU A 24 21.84 -18.57 28.02
CA GLU A 24 23.18 -19.07 28.25
C GLU A 24 24.09 -18.69 27.08
N LYS A 25 24.99 -17.73 27.32
CA LYS A 25 25.94 -17.23 26.32
C LYS A 25 27.31 -17.01 26.94
N MET A 26 28.35 -17.16 26.13
CA MET A 26 29.69 -16.68 26.43
C MET A 26 29.89 -15.39 25.62
N LEU A 27 30.14 -14.27 26.29
CA LEU A 27 30.42 -12.98 25.68
C LEU A 27 31.63 -12.37 26.41
N ASP A 28 32.62 -11.88 25.67
CA ASP A 28 33.85 -11.29 26.23
C ASP A 28 34.52 -12.13 27.33
N ARG A 29 34.63 -13.44 27.09
CA ARG A 29 35.16 -14.46 28.03
C ARG A 29 34.40 -14.58 29.35
N LYS A 30 33.26 -13.90 29.51
CA LYS A 30 32.35 -14.03 30.64
C LYS A 30 31.17 -14.92 30.26
N ARG A 31 30.86 -15.88 31.15
CA ARG A 31 29.71 -16.76 30.99
C ARG A 31 28.49 -16.13 31.65
N TYR A 32 27.41 -16.00 30.89
CA TYR A 32 26.12 -15.53 31.35
C TYR A 32 25.15 -16.72 31.42
N ALA A 33 24.43 -16.84 32.54
CA ALA A 33 23.38 -17.83 32.75
C ALA A 33 22.21 -17.14 33.47
N ILE A 34 21.26 -16.62 32.70
CA ILE A 34 20.17 -15.77 33.21
C ILE A 34 18.84 -16.50 33.04
N ARG A 35 18.19 -16.81 34.15
CA ARG A 35 16.82 -17.33 34.16
C ARG A 35 15.84 -16.23 33.76
N LEU A 36 14.98 -16.53 32.80
CA LEU A 36 13.88 -15.65 32.39
C LEU A 36 12.60 -15.98 33.17
N GLU A 37 11.77 -14.96 33.41
CA GLU A 37 10.45 -15.10 34.06
C GLU A 37 9.31 -15.31 33.06
N THR A 38 9.64 -15.58 31.80
CA THR A 38 8.68 -15.92 30.75
C THR A 38 8.58 -17.43 30.54
N HIS A 39 7.36 -17.88 30.24
CA HIS A 39 7.04 -19.25 29.83
C HIS A 39 6.80 -19.37 28.32
N ASP A 40 6.87 -18.25 27.60
CA ASP A 40 6.67 -18.12 26.17
C ASP A 40 8.02 -17.91 25.45
N GLU A 41 8.24 -18.64 24.35
CA GLU A 41 9.51 -18.62 23.62
C GLU A 41 9.75 -17.32 22.85
N ASP A 42 8.70 -16.68 22.32
CA ASP A 42 8.80 -15.42 21.57
C ASP A 42 9.13 -14.26 22.53
N LEU A 43 8.54 -14.26 23.73
CA LEU A 43 8.93 -13.33 24.78
C LEU A 43 10.38 -13.57 25.25
N ALA A 44 10.81 -14.83 25.31
CA ALA A 44 12.20 -15.17 25.62
C ALA A 44 13.17 -14.64 24.55
N LEU A 45 12.78 -14.70 23.27
CA LEU A 45 13.55 -14.12 22.16
C LEU A 45 13.68 -12.60 22.27
N GLY A 46 12.61 -11.91 22.68
CA GLY A 46 12.66 -10.47 22.96
C GLY A 46 13.65 -10.09 24.07
N GLU A 47 13.68 -10.86 25.16
CA GLU A 47 14.65 -10.69 26.24
C GLU A 47 16.09 -10.97 25.78
N LEU A 48 16.29 -11.97 24.93
CA LEU A 48 17.59 -12.27 24.34
C LEU A 48 18.12 -11.10 23.49
N VAL A 49 17.26 -10.44 22.71
CA VAL A 49 17.66 -9.27 21.91
C VAL A 49 18.12 -8.11 22.80
N ARG A 50 17.40 -7.83 23.90
CA ARG A 50 17.80 -6.80 24.87
C ARG A 50 19.13 -7.14 25.54
N PHE A 51 19.28 -8.40 25.98
CA PHE A 51 20.53 -8.88 26.56
C PHE A 51 21.71 -8.75 25.60
N LEU A 52 21.55 -9.08 24.32
CA LEU A 52 22.62 -8.96 23.33
C LEU A 52 22.96 -7.51 22.97
N ALA A 53 22.01 -6.58 23.12
CA ALA A 53 22.23 -5.16 22.85
C ALA A 53 23.12 -4.49 23.91
N ASP A 54 22.95 -4.84 25.19
CA ASP A 54 23.84 -4.41 26.27
C ASP A 54 23.95 -5.49 27.37
N PRO A 55 24.88 -6.45 27.25
CA PRO A 55 25.01 -7.55 28.20
C PRO A 55 25.49 -7.14 29.60
N ILE A 56 26.13 -5.96 29.72
CA ILE A 56 26.70 -5.47 30.98
C ILE A 56 25.63 -4.73 31.77
N ALA A 57 24.86 -3.86 31.11
CA ALA A 57 23.76 -3.13 31.72
C ALA A 57 22.45 -3.93 31.75
N TYR A 58 22.42 -5.15 31.20
CA TYR A 58 21.26 -6.02 31.26
C TYR A 58 20.88 -6.33 32.71
N THR A 59 19.94 -5.55 33.20
CA THR A 59 19.23 -5.77 34.45
C THR A 59 17.87 -6.35 34.08
N ARG A 60 17.41 -7.35 34.84
CA ARG A 60 16.05 -7.84 34.69
C ARG A 60 15.11 -6.63 34.79
N PRO A 61 14.05 -6.53 33.97
CA PRO A 61 13.04 -5.51 34.22
C PRO A 61 12.58 -5.69 35.67
N ALA A 62 12.73 -4.64 36.46
CA ALA A 62 12.18 -4.61 37.81
C ALA A 62 10.67 -4.92 37.72
N LYS A 63 10.11 -5.48 38.79
CA LYS A 63 8.65 -5.49 38.93
C LYS A 63 8.13 -4.06 38.64
N PRO A 64 6.97 -3.92 37.98
CA PRO A 64 6.39 -2.60 37.71
C PRO A 64 6.42 -1.79 39.01
N ASP A 65 7.07 -0.64 38.97
CA ASP A 65 7.13 0.26 40.12
C ASP A 65 5.71 0.77 40.38
N PRO A 66 5.07 0.40 41.50
CA PRO A 66 3.69 0.80 41.79
C PRO A 66 3.55 2.31 42.03
N SER A 67 4.66 3.07 42.07
CA SER A 67 4.67 4.53 42.19
C SER A 67 4.67 5.28 40.84
N ARG A 68 4.70 4.57 39.71
CA ARG A 68 4.68 5.21 38.39
C ARG A 68 3.32 5.82 38.09
N GLU A 69 3.30 7.10 37.72
CA GLU A 69 2.09 7.78 37.26
C GLU A 69 1.42 7.01 36.09
N PRO A 70 0.08 6.91 36.07
CA PRO A 70 -0.64 6.28 34.97
C PRO A 70 -0.29 6.89 33.61
N LEU A 71 -0.09 6.06 32.58
CA LEU A 71 0.17 6.53 31.22
C LEU A 71 -1.08 6.38 30.36
N HIS A 72 -1.79 7.48 30.16
CA HIS A 72 -2.99 7.52 29.32
C HIS A 72 -2.68 7.98 27.89
N ILE A 73 -3.56 7.61 26.95
CA ILE A 73 -3.55 8.20 25.60
C ILE A 73 -4.06 9.64 25.73
N THR A 74 -3.19 10.62 25.52
CA THR A 74 -3.53 12.05 25.59
C THR A 74 -3.47 12.72 24.22
N PRO A 75 -4.18 13.85 24.01
CA PRO A 75 -4.09 14.61 22.76
C PRO A 75 -2.64 14.98 22.38
N LYS A 76 -1.81 15.30 23.38
CA LYS A 76 -0.39 15.61 23.20
C LYS A 76 0.39 14.41 22.64
N LEU A 77 0.27 13.24 23.25
CA LEU A 77 0.97 12.03 22.79
C LEU A 77 0.49 11.60 21.40
N VAL A 78 -0.81 11.75 21.12
CA VAL A 78 -1.36 11.47 19.78
C VAL A 78 -0.74 12.41 18.75
N ALA A 79 -0.61 13.70 19.05
CA ALA A 79 0.03 14.65 18.13
C ALA A 79 1.51 14.32 17.86
N GLU A 80 2.28 13.99 18.91
CA GLU A 80 3.68 13.57 18.80
C GLU A 80 3.82 12.29 17.94
N TYR A 81 2.95 11.30 18.16
CA TYR A 81 2.91 10.09 17.34
C TYR A 81 2.59 10.40 15.87
N LEU A 82 1.59 11.24 15.61
CA LEU A 82 1.20 11.60 14.24
C LEU A 82 2.30 12.36 13.49
N ASP A 83 3.12 13.16 14.20
CA ASP A 83 4.31 13.78 13.61
C ASP A 83 5.40 12.75 13.28
N SER A 84 5.62 11.75 14.14
CA SER A 84 6.58 10.68 13.87
C SER A 84 6.26 9.90 12.58
N ILE A 85 4.97 9.80 12.23
CA ILE A 85 4.49 9.15 11.01
C ILE A 85 4.09 10.14 9.90
N ARG A 86 4.58 11.40 9.93
CA ARG A 86 4.22 12.47 8.97
C ARG A 86 4.45 12.11 7.50
N HIS A 87 5.35 11.16 7.23
CA HIS A 87 5.66 10.66 5.89
C HIS A 87 4.59 9.72 5.32
N THR A 88 3.62 9.29 6.13
CA THR A 88 2.48 8.49 5.68
C THR A 88 1.40 9.36 5.05
N VAL A 89 0.55 8.74 4.22
CA VAL A 89 -0.54 9.44 3.51
C VAL A 89 -1.54 10.07 4.48
N LEU A 90 -2.14 11.21 4.08
CA LEU A 90 -3.03 12.01 4.93
C LEU A 90 -4.22 11.19 5.48
N ASP A 91 -4.87 10.39 4.64
CA ASP A 91 -5.97 9.50 5.04
C ASP A 91 -5.57 8.55 6.17
N HIS A 92 -4.34 8.00 6.11
CA HIS A 92 -3.85 7.09 7.13
C HIS A 92 -3.68 7.80 8.48
N ARG A 93 -3.11 9.01 8.47
CA ARG A 93 -2.97 9.83 9.68
C ARG A 93 -4.32 10.25 10.26
N ARG A 94 -5.28 10.65 9.41
CA ARG A 94 -6.66 10.97 9.81
C ARG A 94 -7.37 9.78 10.45
N ALA A 95 -7.25 8.58 9.86
CA ALA A 95 -7.82 7.37 10.43
C ALA A 95 -7.18 7.01 11.78
N ARG A 96 -5.85 7.08 11.90
CA ARG A 96 -5.13 6.84 13.17
C ARG A 96 -5.55 7.84 14.25
N LEU A 97 -5.65 9.13 13.92
CA LEU A 97 -6.15 10.16 14.83
C LEU A 97 -7.56 9.80 15.36
N ALA A 98 -8.49 9.47 14.47
CA ALA A 98 -9.85 9.11 14.86
C ALA A 98 -9.88 7.89 15.81
N TYR A 99 -9.11 6.84 15.51
CA TYR A 99 -9.05 5.65 16.35
C TYR A 99 -8.39 5.91 17.71
N LEU A 100 -7.26 6.62 17.75
CA LEU A 100 -6.56 6.91 19.01
C LEU A 100 -7.34 7.88 19.89
N THR A 101 -8.04 8.86 19.32
CA THR A 101 -8.96 9.73 20.06
C THR A 101 -10.11 8.94 20.67
N ALA A 102 -10.63 7.92 19.97
CA ALA A 102 -11.65 7.05 20.53
C ALA A 102 -11.09 6.19 21.68
N TRP A 103 -9.89 5.63 21.54
CA TRP A 103 -9.22 4.89 22.61
C TRP A 103 -8.89 5.76 23.83
N ALA A 104 -8.54 7.04 23.62
CA ALA A 104 -8.28 7.98 24.71
C ALA A 104 -9.50 8.16 25.63
N LYS A 105 -10.71 8.08 25.10
CA LYS A 105 -11.96 8.18 25.88
C LYS A 105 -12.18 7.00 26.83
N CYS A 106 -11.57 5.85 26.57
CA CYS A 106 -11.65 4.69 27.47
C CYS A 106 -10.85 4.88 28.76
N GLY A 107 -9.95 5.88 28.83
CA GLY A 107 -9.23 6.23 30.05
C GLY A 107 -8.30 5.14 30.60
N LEU A 108 -7.99 4.10 29.80
CA LEU A 108 -7.14 3.01 30.24
C LEU A 108 -5.70 3.48 30.49
N ASP A 109 -5.08 2.95 31.55
CA ASP A 109 -3.65 3.09 31.78
C ASP A 109 -2.90 2.06 30.91
N LEU A 110 -2.07 2.54 30.00
CA LEU A 110 -1.29 1.72 29.07
C LEU A 110 -0.28 0.81 29.77
N ARG A 111 0.07 1.09 31.03
CA ARG A 111 1.01 0.29 31.84
C ARG A 111 0.35 -0.93 32.47
N GLU A 112 -0.89 -0.78 32.93
CA GLU A 112 -1.60 -1.77 33.73
C GLU A 112 -2.70 -2.52 32.95
N ALA A 113 -3.23 -1.93 31.88
CA ALA A 113 -4.37 -2.48 31.16
C ALA A 113 -4.11 -3.90 30.64
N THR A 114 -5.05 -4.79 30.96
CA THR A 114 -4.96 -6.21 30.64
C THR A 114 -5.58 -6.50 29.26
N PRO A 115 -5.26 -7.66 28.63
CA PRO A 115 -5.97 -8.09 27.41
C PRO A 115 -7.50 -8.13 27.55
N ALA A 116 -8.01 -8.37 28.77
CA ALA A 116 -9.45 -8.36 29.04
C ALA A 116 -10.03 -6.94 29.01
N ASP A 117 -9.30 -5.94 29.54
CA ASP A 117 -9.71 -4.53 29.47
C ASP A 117 -9.76 -4.06 28.01
N TRP A 118 -8.71 -4.35 27.23
CA TRP A 118 -8.66 -4.00 25.82
C TRP A 118 -9.80 -4.63 25.01
N ARG A 119 -10.14 -5.89 25.31
CA ARG A 119 -11.25 -6.59 24.66
C ARG A 119 -12.60 -5.95 25.02
N ARG A 120 -12.84 -5.68 26.30
CA ARG A 120 -14.07 -5.04 26.78
C ARG A 120 -14.31 -3.71 26.06
N GLU A 121 -13.30 -2.85 26.01
CA GLU A 121 -13.41 -1.55 25.34
C GLU A 121 -13.55 -1.71 23.82
N LEU A 122 -12.86 -2.68 23.22
CA LEU A 122 -12.97 -2.95 21.78
C LEU A 122 -14.38 -3.35 21.37
N ASP A 123 -15.02 -4.20 22.18
CA ASP A 123 -16.40 -4.69 21.96
C ASP A 123 -17.43 -3.56 22.08
N GLY A 124 -17.11 -2.49 22.83
CA GLY A 124 -17.94 -1.29 22.94
C GLY A 124 -17.94 -0.38 21.70
N PHE A 125 -17.05 -0.60 20.72
CA PHE A 125 -17.05 0.19 19.49
C PHE A 125 -17.96 -0.42 18.41
N GLU A 126 -18.77 0.42 17.75
CA GLU A 126 -19.70 0.02 16.68
C GLU A 126 -19.03 -0.56 15.41
N GLY A 127 -17.69 -0.46 15.29
CA GLY A 127 -16.98 -1.06 14.17
C GLY A 127 -15.54 -0.57 14.01
N GLY A 128 -14.90 -1.02 12.93
CA GLY A 128 -13.50 -0.70 12.63
C GLY A 128 -12.50 -1.36 13.58
N HIS A 129 -12.88 -2.47 14.23
CA HIS A 129 -12.07 -3.14 15.26
C HIS A 129 -10.65 -3.42 14.80
N ARG A 130 -10.47 -3.91 13.58
CA ARG A 130 -9.14 -4.13 12.99
C ARG A 130 -8.30 -2.84 12.96
N GLY A 131 -8.84 -1.76 12.40
CA GLY A 131 -8.12 -0.49 12.29
C GLY A 131 -7.78 0.11 13.65
N ARG A 132 -8.68 -0.04 14.62
CA ARG A 132 -8.51 0.37 16.01
C ARG A 132 -7.41 -0.40 16.71
N VAL A 133 -7.39 -1.72 16.58
CA VAL A 133 -6.34 -2.59 17.13
C VAL A 133 -4.99 -2.31 16.47
N GLU A 134 -4.95 -2.19 15.15
CA GLU A 134 -3.72 -1.82 14.43
C GLU A 134 -3.20 -0.44 14.87
N ALA A 135 -4.09 0.52 15.17
CA ALA A 135 -3.70 1.87 15.57
C ALA A 135 -3.12 1.87 16.98
N LEU A 136 -3.81 1.19 17.90
CA LEU A 136 -3.39 1.05 19.28
C LEU A 136 -2.05 0.31 19.38
N ASN A 137 -1.87 -0.79 18.62
CA ASN A 137 -0.61 -1.53 18.60
C ASN A 137 0.56 -0.72 18.03
N ALA A 138 0.33 0.04 16.96
CA ALA A 138 1.36 0.89 16.38
C ALA A 138 1.76 2.03 17.34
N PHE A 139 0.78 2.63 18.02
CA PHE A 139 1.00 3.67 19.03
C PHE A 139 1.72 3.13 20.27
N GLY A 140 1.28 2.00 20.81
CA GLY A 140 1.89 1.35 21.96
C GLY A 140 3.34 0.96 21.70
N ASN A 141 3.65 0.40 20.52
CA ASN A 141 5.03 0.11 20.11
C ASN A 141 5.89 1.37 19.97
N TRP A 142 5.32 2.48 19.49
CA TRP A 142 6.03 3.76 19.41
C TRP A 142 6.40 4.33 20.78
N LEU A 143 5.61 4.03 21.82
CA LEU A 143 5.89 4.44 23.20
C LEU A 143 6.96 3.60 23.90
N VAL A 144 7.28 2.39 23.40
CA VAL A 144 8.22 1.47 24.08
C VAL A 144 9.62 2.05 24.28
N PRO A 145 10.23 2.74 23.30
CA PRO A 145 11.58 3.28 23.50
C PRO A 145 11.70 4.26 24.67
N ASP A 146 10.67 5.08 24.91
CA ASP A 146 10.79 6.28 25.75
C ASP A 146 9.81 6.37 26.93
N ARG A 147 8.74 5.57 26.96
CA ARG A 147 7.58 5.77 27.85
C ARG A 147 6.96 4.48 28.44
N LEU A 148 7.15 3.34 27.78
CA LEU A 148 6.65 2.02 28.17
C LEU A 148 7.77 0.98 28.21
N ASP A 149 7.86 0.16 29.25
CA ASP A 149 8.92 -0.88 29.30
C ASP A 149 8.69 -2.02 28.28
N ARG A 150 7.43 -2.23 27.91
CA ARG A 150 6.97 -3.18 26.90
C ARG A 150 5.54 -2.86 26.45
N TRP A 151 5.21 -3.26 25.23
CA TRP A 151 3.84 -3.27 24.74
C TRP A 151 3.36 -4.70 24.56
N LYS A 152 2.21 -5.04 25.16
CA LYS A 152 1.53 -6.32 24.90
C LYS A 152 0.56 -6.10 23.76
N MET A 153 0.77 -6.81 22.64
CA MET A 153 -0.09 -6.63 21.48
C MET A 153 -1.54 -6.96 21.82
N VAL A 154 -2.43 -6.03 21.51
CA VAL A 154 -3.87 -6.24 21.56
C VAL A 154 -4.25 -7.08 20.36
N GLU A 155 -4.95 -8.18 20.62
CA GLU A 155 -5.48 -9.05 19.57
C GLU A 155 -6.87 -8.57 19.16
N ASN A 156 -7.22 -8.80 17.90
CA ASN A 156 -8.59 -8.60 17.43
C ASN A 156 -9.37 -9.91 17.55
N PRO A 157 -10.22 -10.11 18.58
CA PRO A 157 -10.98 -11.34 18.78
C PRO A 157 -12.09 -11.52 17.74
N HIS A 158 -12.50 -10.45 17.04
CA HIS A 158 -13.51 -10.48 15.99
C HIS A 158 -13.02 -11.15 14.69
N GLY A 159 -11.77 -11.64 14.67
CA GLY A 159 -11.16 -12.32 13.53
C GLY A 159 -10.99 -11.43 12.31
N THR A 160 -10.21 -11.89 11.34
CA THR A 160 -10.06 -11.24 10.02
C THR A 160 -11.21 -11.55 9.07
N LYS A 161 -12.40 -11.91 9.59
CA LYS A 161 -13.61 -12.01 8.76
C LYS A 161 -14.11 -10.59 8.43
N THR A 162 -13.24 -9.78 7.83
CA THR A 162 -13.73 -8.94 6.75
C THR A 162 -14.14 -9.94 5.67
N THR A 163 -15.42 -10.32 5.64
CA THR A 163 -16.06 -10.54 4.34
C THR A 163 -15.81 -9.24 3.60
N ARG A 164 -14.70 -9.15 2.87
CA ARG A 164 -14.53 -8.09 1.89
C ARG A 164 -15.81 -8.18 1.08
N ALA A 165 -16.55 -7.07 1.01
CA ALA A 165 -17.70 -7.00 0.13
C ALA A 165 -17.26 -7.61 -1.21
N PRO A 166 -18.04 -8.57 -1.76
CA PRO A 166 -17.65 -9.24 -3.00
C PRO A 166 -17.23 -8.16 -4.00
N GLN A 167 -16.01 -8.29 -4.51
CA GLN A 167 -15.58 -7.42 -5.59
C GLN A 167 -16.36 -7.88 -6.82
N GLU A 168 -17.42 -7.16 -7.12
CA GLU A 168 -18.22 -7.41 -8.31
C GLU A 168 -17.55 -6.74 -9.50
N ALA A 169 -17.32 -7.49 -10.57
CA ALA A 169 -16.91 -6.94 -11.84
C ALA A 169 -18.17 -6.45 -12.58
N TYR A 170 -18.12 -5.25 -13.14
CA TYR A 170 -19.24 -4.72 -13.90
C TYR A 170 -19.17 -5.16 -15.37
N SER A 171 -20.33 -5.41 -15.97
CA SER A 171 -20.43 -5.68 -17.41
C SER A 171 -20.11 -4.42 -18.23
N LEU A 172 -19.77 -4.61 -19.51
CA LEU A 172 -19.60 -3.50 -20.46
C LEU A 172 -20.85 -2.61 -20.55
N GLU A 173 -22.04 -3.21 -20.46
CA GLU A 173 -23.30 -2.47 -20.45
C GLU A 173 -23.43 -1.59 -19.21
N GLN A 174 -23.16 -2.12 -18.02
CA GLN A 174 -23.18 -1.33 -16.78
C GLN A 174 -22.21 -0.14 -16.85
N LEU A 175 -21.02 -0.35 -17.40
CA LEU A 175 -20.03 0.72 -17.61
C LEU A 175 -20.54 1.78 -18.59
N ARG A 176 -21.13 1.37 -19.74
CA ARG A 176 -21.73 2.30 -20.72
C ARG A 176 -22.87 3.10 -20.11
N THR A 177 -23.80 2.43 -19.43
CA THR A 177 -24.91 3.10 -18.76
C THR A 177 -24.38 4.08 -17.73
N ALA A 178 -23.37 3.73 -16.93
CA ALA A 178 -22.76 4.67 -15.97
C ALA A 178 -22.10 5.87 -16.66
N PHE A 179 -21.30 5.64 -17.70
CA PHE A 179 -20.67 6.71 -18.46
C PHE A 179 -21.67 7.72 -19.02
N ALA A 180 -22.80 7.23 -19.56
CA ALA A 180 -23.84 8.07 -20.16
C ALA A 180 -24.52 9.03 -19.17
N ARG A 181 -24.65 8.65 -17.89
CA ARG A 181 -25.27 9.50 -16.84
C ARG A 181 -24.31 10.50 -16.22
N LEU A 182 -22.99 10.27 -16.34
CA LEU A 182 -22.01 11.17 -15.75
C LEU A 182 -21.94 12.49 -16.55
N PRO A 183 -21.99 13.65 -15.88
CA PRO A 183 -21.81 14.93 -16.54
C PRO A 183 -20.39 15.04 -17.11
N ALA A 184 -20.23 15.78 -18.20
CA ALA A 184 -18.90 16.12 -18.71
C ALA A 184 -18.07 16.84 -17.62
N GLY A 185 -16.82 16.42 -17.45
CA GLY A 185 -15.91 16.99 -16.46
C GLY A 185 -15.09 15.93 -15.72
N GLY A 186 -14.48 16.34 -14.61
CA GLY A 186 -13.48 15.54 -13.90
C GLY A 186 -13.97 14.16 -13.44
N VAL A 187 -15.24 14.02 -13.02
CA VAL A 187 -15.78 12.72 -12.58
C VAL A 187 -15.82 11.73 -13.74
N ARG A 188 -16.33 12.17 -14.90
CA ARG A 188 -16.39 11.36 -16.12
C ARG A 188 -14.99 10.99 -16.59
N ASP A 189 -14.05 11.94 -16.55
CA ASP A 189 -12.66 11.67 -16.92
C ASP A 189 -11.98 10.66 -15.97
N VAL A 190 -12.18 10.77 -14.65
CA VAL A 190 -11.66 9.77 -13.70
C VAL A 190 -12.28 8.40 -13.95
N PHE A 191 -13.59 8.34 -14.25
CA PHE A 191 -14.26 7.10 -14.59
C PHE A 191 -13.64 6.45 -15.83
N VAL A 192 -13.48 7.20 -16.93
CA VAL A 192 -12.85 6.72 -18.17
C VAL A 192 -11.46 6.17 -17.90
N VAL A 193 -10.61 6.96 -17.26
CA VAL A 193 -9.22 6.56 -16.98
C VAL A 193 -9.21 5.27 -16.17
N ARG A 194 -9.99 5.18 -15.09
CA ARG A 194 -9.96 3.99 -14.22
C ARG A 194 -10.59 2.76 -14.86
N ALA A 195 -11.63 2.92 -15.68
CA ALA A 195 -12.23 1.81 -16.42
C ALA A 195 -11.30 1.28 -17.51
N ALA A 196 -10.56 2.15 -18.20
CA ALA A 196 -9.66 1.78 -19.29
C ALA A 196 -8.27 1.30 -18.83
N THR A 197 -7.85 1.63 -17.60
CA THR A 197 -6.49 1.35 -17.12
C THR A 197 -6.43 0.49 -15.85
N GLY A 198 -7.52 0.41 -15.09
CA GLY A 198 -7.53 -0.23 -13.78
C GLY A 198 -6.73 0.53 -12.71
N LEU A 199 -6.34 1.78 -12.95
CA LEU A 199 -5.64 2.59 -11.95
C LEU A 199 -6.50 2.84 -10.70
N HIS A 200 -5.85 2.84 -9.54
CA HIS A 200 -6.45 3.33 -8.30
C HIS A 200 -6.64 4.84 -8.37
N HIS A 201 -7.58 5.34 -7.55
CA HIS A 201 -7.82 6.78 -7.47
C HIS A 201 -6.55 7.58 -7.12
N THR A 202 -5.75 7.09 -6.15
CA THR A 202 -4.45 7.69 -5.78
C THR A 202 -3.38 7.61 -6.84
N GLU A 203 -3.54 6.73 -7.82
CA GLU A 203 -2.63 6.64 -8.96
C GLU A 203 -2.99 7.69 -10.01
N VAL A 204 -4.28 7.98 -10.18
CA VAL A 204 -4.76 9.09 -11.02
C VAL A 204 -4.40 10.45 -10.40
N GLU A 205 -4.57 10.63 -9.08
CA GLU A 205 -4.18 11.85 -8.36
C GLU A 205 -2.69 12.22 -8.56
N GLN A 206 -1.82 11.24 -8.74
CA GLN A 206 -0.39 11.49 -8.99
C GLN A 206 -0.14 12.22 -10.32
N LEU A 207 -1.04 12.11 -11.29
CA LEU A 207 -0.91 12.70 -12.62
C LEU A 207 -1.23 14.21 -12.63
N VAL A 208 -1.81 14.74 -11.54
CA VAL A 208 -1.99 16.18 -11.34
C VAL A 208 -0.62 16.87 -11.44
N ASN A 209 -0.53 17.92 -12.26
CA ASN A 209 0.72 18.63 -12.58
C ASN A 209 1.86 17.78 -13.18
N ALA A 210 1.61 16.52 -13.58
CA ALA A 210 2.65 15.70 -14.18
C ALA A 210 3.17 16.36 -15.48
N PRO A 211 4.48 16.34 -15.75
CA PRO A 211 5.05 16.86 -16.99
C PRO A 211 4.53 16.07 -18.19
N VAL A 212 4.18 16.78 -19.26
CA VAL A 212 3.78 16.20 -20.54
C VAL A 212 4.96 16.28 -21.49
N LEU A 213 5.36 15.14 -22.04
CA LEU A 213 6.56 14.98 -22.84
C LEU A 213 6.20 14.43 -24.21
N THR A 214 6.94 14.86 -25.24
CA THR A 214 6.97 14.22 -26.56
C THR A 214 8.16 13.24 -26.66
N GLY A 215 9.23 13.53 -25.92
CA GLY A 215 10.43 12.69 -25.79
C GLY A 215 10.28 11.48 -24.86
N PRO A 216 11.39 10.76 -24.57
CA PRO A 216 11.37 9.59 -23.71
C PRO A 216 10.89 9.91 -22.30
N LEU A 217 10.26 8.93 -21.64
CA LEU A 217 9.85 9.08 -20.25
C LEU A 217 11.09 9.15 -19.34
N PRO A 218 11.07 10.03 -18.32
CA PRO A 218 12.19 10.15 -17.40
C PRO A 218 12.41 8.84 -16.67
N GLU A 219 13.65 8.61 -16.25
CA GLU A 219 13.94 7.42 -15.48
C GLU A 219 13.14 7.40 -14.18
N LYS A 220 12.89 8.51 -13.50
CA LYS A 220 12.17 8.56 -12.22
C LYS A 220 11.04 9.59 -12.27
N GLY A 221 10.11 9.46 -11.32
CA GLY A 221 9.01 10.41 -11.17
C GLY A 221 7.75 10.01 -11.94
N VAL A 222 6.80 10.94 -11.94
CA VAL A 222 5.52 10.82 -12.65
C VAL A 222 5.63 11.64 -13.93
N ALA A 223 5.13 11.11 -15.05
CA ALA A 223 5.13 11.82 -16.33
C ALA A 223 4.07 11.24 -17.27
N ILE A 224 3.65 12.05 -18.23
CA ILE A 224 2.77 11.65 -19.33
C ILE A 224 3.55 11.83 -20.62
N ARG A 225 3.64 10.79 -21.45
CA ARG A 225 4.27 10.87 -22.77
C ARG A 225 3.19 10.81 -23.84
N ARG A 226 3.18 11.79 -24.75
CA ARG A 226 2.41 11.75 -26.00
C ARG A 226 3.22 11.03 -27.06
N LEU A 227 2.57 10.18 -27.84
CA LEU A 227 3.16 9.50 -28.98
C LEU A 227 2.56 10.10 -30.26
N GLU A 228 3.43 10.45 -31.20
CA GLU A 228 3.02 10.92 -32.52
C GLU A 228 2.90 9.74 -33.49
N GLY A 229 1.97 9.83 -34.44
CA GLY A 229 1.89 8.89 -35.58
C GLY A 229 1.42 7.46 -35.25
N SER A 230 0.87 7.20 -34.06
CA SER A 230 0.34 5.89 -33.70
C SER A 230 -1.18 5.96 -33.57
N HIS A 231 -1.87 5.07 -34.30
CA HIS A 231 -3.33 5.13 -34.44
C HIS A 231 -4.08 4.48 -33.26
N GLU A 232 -3.44 3.57 -32.51
CA GLU A 232 -4.11 2.87 -31.40
C GLU A 232 -3.58 3.27 -30.02
N ILE A 233 -2.25 3.34 -29.84
CA ILE A 233 -1.65 3.83 -28.61
C ILE A 233 -1.26 5.30 -28.80
N ALA A 234 -1.94 6.21 -28.11
CA ALA A 234 -1.68 7.64 -28.23
C ALA A 234 -0.70 8.16 -27.17
N GLY A 235 -0.53 7.45 -26.05
CA GLY A 235 0.36 7.91 -24.99
C GLY A 235 0.73 6.84 -23.97
N VAL A 236 1.62 7.24 -23.06
CA VAL A 236 2.07 6.41 -21.94
C VAL A 236 2.03 7.23 -20.66
N ILE A 237 1.38 6.70 -19.63
CA ILE A 237 1.39 7.25 -18.27
C ILE A 237 2.43 6.53 -17.41
N GLN A 238 3.22 7.29 -16.66
CA GLN A 238 4.19 6.77 -15.70
C GLN A 238 3.83 7.25 -14.30
N ILE A 239 3.65 6.32 -13.37
CA ILE A 239 3.30 6.61 -11.96
C ILE A 239 4.24 5.89 -10.98
N LYS A 240 4.24 6.34 -9.72
CA LYS A 240 4.98 5.66 -8.65
C LYS A 240 4.13 4.52 -8.10
N HIS A 241 4.66 3.29 -8.12
CA HIS A 241 4.03 2.15 -7.46
C HIS A 241 4.60 1.94 -6.05
N LYS A 242 3.80 1.34 -5.16
CA LYS A 242 4.17 1.10 -3.74
C LYS A 242 5.45 0.28 -3.56
N SER A 243 5.78 -0.58 -4.53
CA SER A 243 6.98 -1.43 -4.52
C SER A 243 8.27 -0.73 -5.01
N ARG A 244 8.27 0.60 -5.14
CA ARG A 244 9.35 1.42 -5.75
C ARG A 244 9.65 1.11 -7.23
N LYS A 245 9.08 0.04 -7.80
CA LYS A 245 9.11 -0.23 -9.24
C LYS A 245 8.20 0.77 -9.97
N ARG A 246 8.61 1.17 -11.16
CA ARG A 246 7.87 2.14 -11.98
C ARG A 246 6.76 1.41 -12.71
N HIS A 247 5.55 1.97 -12.69
CA HIS A 247 4.46 1.45 -13.48
C HIS A 247 4.27 2.37 -14.68
N ARG A 248 4.45 1.82 -15.88
CA ARG A 248 4.16 2.47 -17.16
C ARG A 248 2.97 1.77 -17.76
N GLN A 249 2.04 2.55 -18.30
CA GLN A 249 0.84 2.00 -18.94
C GLN A 249 0.55 2.79 -20.20
N SER A 250 0.34 2.09 -21.30
CA SER A 250 -0.04 2.67 -22.57
C SER A 250 -1.54 2.93 -22.59
N VAL A 251 -1.95 4.01 -23.24
CA VAL A 251 -3.35 4.48 -23.31
C VAL A 251 -3.69 4.93 -24.72
N ASP A 252 -4.97 4.80 -25.09
CA ASP A 252 -5.52 5.28 -26.34
C ASP A 252 -5.72 6.81 -26.33
N ALA A 253 -6.17 7.36 -27.46
CA ALA A 253 -6.36 8.80 -27.60
C ALA A 253 -7.43 9.35 -26.64
N PHE A 254 -8.52 8.62 -26.45
CA PHE A 254 -9.64 9.05 -25.62
C PHE A 254 -9.27 9.10 -24.13
N THR A 255 -8.62 8.04 -23.64
CA THR A 255 -8.09 7.93 -22.29
C THR A 255 -6.99 8.94 -22.05
N LEU A 256 -6.09 9.17 -23.03
CA LEU A 256 -5.07 10.20 -22.92
C LEU A 256 -5.67 11.60 -22.79
N ALA A 257 -6.72 11.92 -23.57
CA ALA A 257 -7.41 13.20 -23.47
C ALA A 257 -8.02 13.42 -22.08
N ALA A 258 -8.65 12.38 -21.52
CA ALA A 258 -9.17 12.41 -20.15
C ALA A 258 -8.05 12.63 -19.11
N VAL A 259 -6.92 11.90 -19.22
CA VAL A 259 -5.75 12.11 -18.35
C VAL A 259 -5.24 13.54 -18.43
N LEU A 260 -5.18 14.13 -19.62
CA LEU A 260 -4.67 15.49 -19.82
C LEU A 260 -5.57 16.55 -19.17
N ARG A 261 -6.90 16.39 -19.23
CA ARG A 261 -7.85 17.28 -18.53
C ARG A 261 -7.74 17.18 -17.01
N LEU A 262 -7.51 15.98 -16.48
CA LEU A 262 -7.33 15.73 -15.04
C LEU A 262 -6.03 16.30 -14.45
N ARG A 263 -5.12 16.83 -15.28
CA ARG A 263 -3.86 17.42 -14.77
C ARG A 263 -4.07 18.65 -13.90
N GLU A 264 -5.19 19.36 -14.09
CA GLU A 264 -5.53 20.55 -13.30
C GLU A 264 -6.15 20.17 -11.96
N HIS A 265 -7.10 19.23 -11.98
CA HIS A 265 -7.82 18.79 -10.79
C HIS A 265 -8.38 17.38 -10.97
N VAL A 266 -8.25 16.57 -9.91
CA VAL A 266 -8.90 15.27 -9.79
C VAL A 266 -9.95 15.40 -8.69
N PRO A 267 -11.25 15.17 -8.98
CA PRO A 267 -12.30 15.16 -7.96
C PRO A 267 -11.96 14.17 -6.85
N ASP A 268 -12.28 14.51 -5.61
CA ASP A 268 -11.99 13.64 -4.49
C ASP A 268 -12.84 12.36 -4.50
N ARG A 269 -12.46 11.40 -3.64
CA ARG A 269 -13.14 10.11 -3.58
C ARG A 269 -14.61 10.23 -3.20
N VAL A 270 -14.99 11.15 -2.33
CA VAL A 270 -16.38 11.32 -1.89
C VAL A 270 -17.24 11.76 -3.08
N THR A 271 -16.77 12.76 -3.83
CA THR A 271 -17.43 13.18 -5.08
C THR A 271 -17.56 12.01 -6.06
N MET A 272 -16.50 11.21 -6.22
CA MET A 272 -16.55 10.03 -7.09
C MET A 272 -17.55 8.97 -6.61
N TRP A 273 -17.67 8.75 -5.30
CA TRP A 273 -18.60 7.79 -4.71
C TRP A 273 -20.05 8.21 -4.92
N GLU A 274 -20.36 9.48 -4.67
CA GLU A 274 -21.70 10.04 -4.83
C GLU A 274 -22.14 9.98 -6.30
N ALA A 275 -21.26 10.37 -7.23
CA ALA A 275 -21.60 10.44 -8.65
C ALA A 275 -21.71 9.07 -9.33
N LEU A 276 -21.01 8.03 -8.83
CA LEU A 276 -21.02 6.70 -9.44
C LEU A 276 -22.08 5.75 -8.87
N ASN A 277 -22.72 6.10 -7.75
CA ASN A 277 -23.74 5.27 -7.11
C ASN A 277 -24.84 4.83 -8.12
N PRO A 278 -25.15 3.52 -8.24
CA PRO A 278 -24.80 2.42 -7.35
C PRO A 278 -23.45 1.74 -7.58
N LEU A 279 -22.66 2.16 -8.56
CA LEU A 279 -21.34 1.59 -8.79
C LEU A 279 -20.34 2.04 -7.70
N VAL A 280 -19.66 1.06 -7.14
CA VAL A 280 -18.52 1.25 -6.23
C VAL A 280 -17.26 1.60 -7.05
N PRO A 281 -16.68 2.80 -6.89
CA PRO A 281 -15.51 3.20 -7.66
C PRO A 281 -14.31 2.27 -7.48
N SER A 282 -14.11 1.65 -6.31
CA SER A 282 -12.99 0.72 -6.10
C SER A 282 -13.07 -0.56 -6.94
N ASN A 283 -14.26 -0.93 -7.42
CA ASN A 283 -14.46 -2.14 -8.23
C ASN A 283 -14.07 -1.93 -9.70
N LEU A 284 -13.87 -0.69 -10.16
CA LEU A 284 -13.45 -0.43 -11.55
C LEU A 284 -12.11 -1.09 -11.91
N ARG A 285 -11.17 -1.21 -10.96
CA ARG A 285 -9.92 -1.96 -11.18
C ARG A 285 -10.16 -3.44 -11.35
N HIS A 286 -10.99 -4.02 -10.49
CA HIS A 286 -11.36 -5.43 -10.57
C HIS A 286 -12.11 -5.72 -11.87
N THR A 287 -13.01 -4.81 -12.26
CA THR A 287 -13.73 -4.83 -13.53
C THR A 287 -12.77 -4.81 -14.73
N PHE A 288 -11.81 -3.87 -14.76
CA PHE A 288 -10.79 -3.81 -15.81
C PHE A 288 -10.02 -5.13 -15.93
N ILE A 289 -9.53 -5.67 -14.80
CA ILE A 289 -8.78 -6.94 -14.79
C ILE A 289 -9.62 -8.09 -15.32
N THR A 290 -10.90 -8.17 -14.92
CA THR A 290 -11.83 -9.23 -15.33
C THR A 290 -12.12 -9.13 -16.83
N LEU A 291 -12.55 -7.95 -17.30
CA LEU A 291 -12.85 -7.72 -18.72
C LEU A 291 -11.60 -7.85 -19.60
N ALA A 292 -10.41 -7.51 -19.10
CA ALA A 292 -9.16 -7.71 -19.82
C ALA A 292 -8.90 -9.19 -20.14
N GLY A 293 -9.27 -10.10 -19.22
CA GLY A 293 -9.13 -11.54 -19.41
C GLY A 293 -10.23 -12.12 -20.33
N GLU A 294 -11.42 -11.54 -20.33
CA GLU A 294 -12.57 -12.07 -21.07
C GLU A 294 -12.67 -11.54 -22.51
N VAL A 295 -12.48 -10.23 -22.69
CA VAL A 295 -12.78 -9.50 -23.94
C VAL A 295 -11.71 -8.48 -24.33
N GLY A 296 -10.58 -8.45 -23.62
CA GLY A 296 -9.50 -7.51 -23.87
C GLY A 296 -8.65 -7.87 -25.10
N THR A 297 -8.20 -6.84 -25.82
CA THR A 297 -7.26 -6.98 -26.94
C THR A 297 -5.90 -6.43 -26.54
N LEU A 298 -4.84 -7.20 -26.76
CA LEU A 298 -3.47 -6.74 -26.53
C LEU A 298 -2.96 -5.99 -27.77
N ILE A 299 -2.72 -4.68 -27.61
CA ILE A 299 -2.18 -3.81 -28.65
C ILE A 299 -0.72 -3.53 -28.35
N THR A 300 0.16 -3.88 -29.27
CA THR A 300 1.60 -3.62 -29.17
C THR A 300 1.98 -2.39 -30.01
N TYR A 301 2.74 -1.47 -29.43
CA TYR A 301 3.24 -0.32 -30.17
C TYR A 301 4.21 -0.75 -31.27
N ARG A 302 3.83 -0.51 -32.52
CA ARG A 302 4.67 -0.74 -33.70
C ARG A 302 5.05 0.61 -34.30
N ALA A 303 6.05 1.29 -33.73
CA ALA A 303 6.68 2.40 -34.44
C ALA A 303 7.45 1.90 -35.67
N ALA A 304 7.73 2.83 -36.60
CA ALA A 304 8.79 2.67 -37.59
C ALA A 304 10.12 2.44 -36.88
N GLY A 305 10.42 1.17 -36.62
CA GLY A 305 11.56 0.73 -35.82
C GLY A 305 12.07 -0.60 -36.37
N VAL A 306 13.38 -0.78 -36.28
CA VAL A 306 14.03 -2.01 -36.73
C VAL A 306 13.83 -3.08 -35.67
N ASP A 307 13.40 -4.28 -36.08
CA ASP A 307 13.22 -5.41 -35.16
C ASP A 307 14.48 -5.70 -34.33
N ARG A 308 14.31 -6.18 -33.09
CA ARG A 308 15.44 -6.46 -32.17
C ARG A 308 16.47 -7.41 -32.78
N SER A 309 16.03 -8.40 -33.55
CA SER A 309 16.93 -9.33 -34.24
C SER A 309 17.81 -8.61 -35.27
N ARG A 310 17.23 -7.63 -35.99
CA ARG A 310 17.92 -6.80 -36.98
C ARG A 310 18.83 -5.77 -36.33
N ILE A 311 18.45 -5.20 -35.19
CA ILE A 311 19.35 -4.34 -34.39
C ILE A 311 20.54 -5.17 -33.90
N ALA A 312 20.30 -6.34 -33.32
CA ALA A 312 21.35 -7.24 -32.84
C ALA A 312 22.32 -7.63 -33.96
N GLN A 313 21.80 -7.97 -35.14
CA GLN A 313 22.60 -8.25 -36.32
C GLN A 313 23.44 -7.04 -36.76
N ALA A 314 22.88 -5.83 -36.76
CA ALA A 314 23.58 -4.62 -37.16
C ALA A 314 24.71 -4.22 -36.19
N VAL A 315 24.55 -4.49 -34.89
CA VAL A 315 25.58 -4.19 -33.87
C VAL A 315 26.52 -5.37 -33.57
N GLY A 316 26.45 -6.45 -34.36
CA GLY A 316 27.33 -7.62 -34.22
C GLY A 316 27.02 -8.49 -32.99
N HIS A 317 25.85 -8.36 -32.40
CA HIS A 317 25.40 -9.23 -31.32
C HIS A 317 24.79 -10.52 -31.90
N ARG A 318 25.04 -11.66 -31.25
CA ARG A 318 24.30 -12.90 -31.56
C ARG A 318 22.80 -12.66 -31.31
N ALA A 319 21.96 -13.08 -32.27
CA ALA A 319 20.52 -13.09 -32.10
C ALA A 319 20.16 -13.82 -30.80
N GLY A 320 19.46 -13.13 -29.88
CA GLY A 320 19.11 -13.68 -28.57
C GLY A 320 20.12 -13.45 -27.43
N SER A 321 21.15 -12.62 -27.59
CA SER A 321 22.03 -12.29 -26.45
C SER A 321 21.27 -11.53 -25.35
N THR A 322 21.30 -12.08 -24.13
CA THR A 322 20.71 -11.49 -22.91
C THR A 322 21.23 -10.08 -22.62
N MET A 323 22.43 -9.74 -23.11
CA MET A 323 23.00 -8.40 -23.00
C MET A 323 22.19 -7.32 -23.72
N THR A 324 21.50 -7.66 -24.82
CA THR A 324 20.68 -6.70 -25.58
C THR A 324 19.26 -6.60 -25.02
N ALA A 325 18.74 -7.68 -24.45
CA ALA A 325 17.46 -7.67 -23.76
C ALA A 325 17.56 -6.87 -22.45
N ASP A 326 18.37 -7.29 -21.47
CA ASP A 326 18.33 -6.72 -20.11
C ASP A 326 18.84 -5.28 -20.00
N ARG A 327 19.77 -4.84 -20.87
CA ARG A 327 20.28 -3.45 -20.83
C ARG A 327 19.40 -2.45 -21.60
N TYR A 328 18.64 -2.92 -22.59
CA TYR A 328 17.83 -2.05 -23.45
C TYR A 328 16.31 -2.26 -23.27
N ASP A 329 15.85 -3.21 -22.43
CA ASP A 329 14.43 -3.43 -22.05
C ASP A 329 13.86 -2.36 -21.10
N LYS A 330 14.23 -1.10 -21.31
CA LYS A 330 13.44 0.03 -20.80
C LYS A 330 12.35 0.34 -21.82
N LEU A 331 11.44 -0.60 -22.07
CA LEU A 331 10.29 -0.39 -22.97
C LEU A 331 9.66 0.98 -22.64
N GLN A 332 9.84 1.92 -23.56
CA GLN A 332 9.35 3.28 -23.42
C GLN A 332 7.85 3.37 -23.72
N VAL A 333 7.32 2.35 -24.40
CA VAL A 333 5.92 2.16 -24.71
C VAL A 333 5.57 0.69 -24.43
N PRO A 334 4.96 0.36 -23.28
CA PRO A 334 4.48 -1.00 -23.02
C PRO A 334 3.31 -1.35 -23.95
N ALA A 335 2.93 -2.62 -24.00
CA ALA A 335 1.67 -3.00 -24.64
C ALA A 335 0.48 -2.37 -23.90
N MET A 336 -0.56 -2.03 -24.66
CA MET A 336 -1.85 -1.57 -24.14
C MET A 336 -2.82 -2.74 -24.14
N ILE A 337 -3.65 -2.84 -23.10
CA ILE A 337 -4.83 -3.70 -23.13
C ILE A 337 -6.00 -2.80 -23.48
N ALA A 338 -6.56 -2.97 -24.67
CA ALA A 338 -7.76 -2.27 -25.11
C ALA A 338 -8.99 -3.08 -24.71
N LEU A 339 -9.91 -2.45 -23.98
CA LEU A 339 -11.24 -2.98 -23.74
C LEU A 339 -12.20 -2.36 -24.76
N PRO A 340 -13.27 -3.07 -25.19
CA PRO A 340 -14.29 -2.52 -26.10
C PRO A 340 -15.23 -1.54 -25.37
N LEU A 341 -14.65 -0.49 -24.79
CA LEU A 341 -15.34 0.57 -24.08
C LEU A 341 -15.83 1.59 -25.10
N ASP A 342 -17.10 1.49 -25.48
CA ASP A 342 -17.75 2.47 -26.32
C ASP A 342 -18.21 3.66 -25.48
N PHE A 343 -17.26 4.53 -25.13
CA PHE A 343 -17.48 5.76 -24.37
C PHE A 343 -17.60 6.99 -25.28
N HIS A 344 -18.03 6.79 -26.52
CA HIS A 344 -18.28 7.91 -27.42
C HIS A 344 -19.63 8.52 -27.06
N ASP A 345 -19.62 9.77 -26.60
CA ASP A 345 -20.80 10.60 -26.86
C ASP A 345 -20.82 10.86 -28.38
N GLY A 346 -21.99 10.82 -29.01
CA GLY A 346 -22.12 11.13 -30.45
C GLY A 346 -21.73 12.56 -30.82
N SER A 347 -21.18 13.36 -29.89
CA SER A 347 -20.81 14.77 -30.05
C SER A 347 -19.29 15.04 -30.02
N GLN A 348 -18.45 14.04 -29.73
CA GLN A 348 -16.99 14.15 -29.73
C GLN A 348 -16.34 12.99 -30.51
N VAL A 349 -16.68 12.89 -31.78
CA VAL A 349 -15.72 12.32 -32.74
C VAL A 349 -14.54 13.28 -32.77
N CYS A 350 -13.38 12.85 -32.26
CA CYS A 350 -12.13 13.55 -32.49
C CYS A 350 -11.99 13.78 -33.99
N GLN A 351 -12.25 15.02 -34.43
CA GLN A 351 -11.92 15.45 -35.78
C GLN A 351 -10.43 15.12 -35.99
N PRO A 352 -10.06 14.51 -37.13
CA PRO A 352 -8.65 14.30 -37.46
C PRO A 352 -7.95 15.64 -37.36
N ILE A 353 -6.81 15.69 -36.66
CA ILE A 353 -5.95 16.88 -36.66
C ILE A 353 -5.53 17.10 -38.11
N GLU A 354 -6.13 18.09 -38.76
CA GLU A 354 -5.70 18.52 -40.08
C GLU A 354 -4.24 18.95 -39.97
N ARG A 355 -3.39 18.32 -40.77
CA ARG A 355 -2.00 18.72 -40.92
C ARG A 355 -2.00 20.09 -41.56
N SER A 356 -1.66 21.14 -40.82
CA SER A 356 -1.30 22.41 -41.43
C SER A 356 0.00 22.20 -42.20
N THR A 357 -0.08 22.07 -43.51
CA THR A 357 1.07 22.29 -44.40
C THR A 357 1.36 23.78 -44.39
N GLY A 358 2.44 24.15 -43.70
CA GLY A 358 3.07 25.47 -43.72
C GLY A 358 4.57 25.31 -43.74
#